data_AF-A0AAV8SK47-F1
#
_entry.id   AF-A0AAV8SK47-F1
#
_cell.length_a   1.000
_cell.length_b   1.000
_cell.length_c   1.000
_cell.angle_alpha   90.00
_cell.angle_beta   90.00
_cell.angle_gamma   90.00
#
_symmetry.space_group_name_H-M   'P 1'
#
loop_
_entity.id
_entity.type
_entity.pdbx_description
1 polymer ?
#
loop_
_entity_poly.entity_id
_entity_poly.type
_entity_poly.pdbx_seq_one_letter_code
_entity_poly.pdbx_strand_id
1 'polypeptide(L)'
;MHCENQNIPTNDTLLSRAHSIQKPKLQTLLVVSRTKPGFGVMMRGFKTRPTLLALLFLTLLCVSTAQQPNPIKIIVVLVLENRSFDHMLGWMKKGVNPAINGVTGEECNPLSTKNATQQQSICFTDDSEFVDPDPGHSFEAVTQQVFGNGSIPTMTGFVEQAFSMSPNLSETVMKGFRPESVPVYATLVKEYAVFDRWFSSIPGPTQPNRLFVYSATSHGSTSHIKKQLAKGYPQKTIFDSLHENGKDFGIYFQNIPTTLFYRNMRKLKYIFKFHQYNLKFKKDARDGKLPSFSVIEPRYFDLKGFPANDDHPSHDVASGQKLVKEVYETLRASPQWNETLFIITYDEHGGFYDHVKTPFVNVPNPDGITGPAPFLFKFDRLGVRVPTIMISPWIEKGTVISAPNGPTPNSEFEHSSIPATVKKIFNLPSNFLTHRDAWAGTFEEVVGNRTSPRTDCPETLPDVVPLRNTEAKEEGTLSEFQTEVVQLAGVLNGDHFLSSFPDEIGKKLNVKQAHDYVKGAVTRFLRASKEAIKLGADESTIVDMRSSLTTRSSIQH
;
A
#
# COMPACT_ATOMS: atom_id res chain seq x y z
N MET A 1 47.87 52.03 28.02
CA MET A 1 48.48 50.82 28.61
C MET A 1 48.55 49.82 27.46
N HIS A 2 49.71 49.51 26.86
CA HIS A 2 50.88 48.82 27.45
C HIS A 2 50.45 47.53 28.17
N CYS A 3 51.05 46.35 27.97
CA CYS A 3 52.10 45.81 27.08
C CYS A 3 51.99 44.26 27.24
N GLU A 4 52.52 43.33 26.44
CA GLU A 4 53.50 43.33 25.34
C GLU A 4 53.47 41.94 24.62
N ASN A 5 54.00 41.88 23.37
CA ASN A 5 54.85 40.83 22.76
C ASN A 5 54.54 39.31 22.93
N GLN A 6 54.81 38.38 22.00
CA GLN A 6 55.30 38.32 20.59
C GLN A 6 55.05 36.85 20.11
N ASN A 7 55.33 36.37 18.89
CA ASN A 7 56.03 36.90 17.71
C ASN A 7 55.35 36.41 16.40
N ILE A 8 56.01 36.57 15.25
CA ILE A 8 55.52 36.22 13.90
C ILE A 8 56.53 35.23 13.19
N PRO A 9 56.68 35.05 11.85
CA PRO A 9 56.33 33.77 11.18
C PRO A 9 57.43 33.11 10.30
N THR A 10 56.95 32.26 9.36
CA THR A 10 57.48 31.95 8.01
C THR A 10 58.68 31.01 7.84
N ASN A 11 58.47 29.97 7.01
CA ASN A 11 59.09 29.97 5.68
C ASN A 11 58.31 29.11 4.67
N ASP A 12 57.99 29.69 3.52
CA ASP A 12 57.66 28.95 2.29
C ASP A 12 58.94 28.29 1.74
N THR A 13 58.84 27.15 1.03
CA THR A 13 59.01 27.10 -0.45
C THR A 13 59.26 25.69 -1.03
N LEU A 14 58.55 25.44 -2.15
CA LEU A 14 59.00 24.78 -3.40
C LEU A 14 59.19 23.23 -3.51
N LEU A 15 58.44 22.72 -4.50
CA LEU A 15 58.87 21.84 -5.61
C LEU A 15 59.20 20.34 -5.39
N SER A 16 58.20 19.52 -5.75
CA SER A 16 58.15 18.80 -7.05
C SER A 16 58.20 17.26 -7.09
N ARG A 17 57.63 16.76 -8.20
CA ARG A 17 57.79 15.45 -8.85
C ARG A 17 57.19 14.21 -8.17
N ALA A 18 55.99 13.87 -8.65
CA ALA A 18 55.47 12.51 -8.63
C ALA A 18 56.24 11.59 -9.59
N HIS A 19 56.42 10.31 -9.21
CA HIS A 19 56.75 9.23 -10.14
C HIS A 19 55.98 7.93 -9.82
N SER A 20 55.52 7.32 -10.91
CA SER A 20 54.85 6.03 -11.11
C SER A 20 55.22 4.88 -10.16
N ILE A 21 54.21 4.13 -9.68
CA ILE A 21 54.33 2.70 -9.33
C ILE A 21 53.16 1.92 -9.94
N GLN A 22 53.45 0.71 -10.44
CA GLN A 22 52.57 -0.13 -11.26
C GLN A 22 51.62 -1.04 -10.47
N LYS A 23 50.58 -1.53 -11.14
CA LYS A 23 49.69 -2.62 -10.70
C LYS A 23 50.38 -4.00 -10.78
N PRO A 24 50.02 -4.97 -9.92
CA PRO A 24 50.06 -6.39 -10.26
C PRO A 24 48.70 -6.89 -10.81
N LYS A 25 48.76 -7.88 -11.71
CA LYS A 25 47.60 -8.69 -12.17
C LYS A 25 47.48 -9.94 -11.29
N LEU A 26 46.27 -10.43 -11.06
CA LEU A 26 46.03 -11.84 -10.76
C LEU A 26 44.96 -12.39 -11.72
N GLN A 27 45.24 -13.55 -12.33
CA GLN A 27 44.27 -14.35 -13.08
C GLN A 27 43.69 -15.43 -12.16
N THR A 28 42.49 -15.93 -12.46
CA THR A 28 41.97 -17.16 -11.84
C THR A 28 41.23 -17.97 -12.90
N LEU A 29 41.49 -19.27 -12.91
CA LEU A 29 41.00 -20.21 -13.93
C LEU A 29 39.48 -20.42 -13.85
N LEU A 30 38.87 -20.60 -15.02
CA LEU A 30 37.53 -21.15 -15.19
C LEU A 30 37.67 -22.62 -15.60
N VAL A 31 37.04 -23.54 -14.88
CA VAL A 31 36.92 -24.95 -15.29
C VAL A 31 35.45 -25.31 -15.37
N VAL A 32 34.99 -25.66 -16.58
CA VAL A 32 33.62 -26.11 -16.85
C VAL A 32 33.69 -27.56 -17.30
N SER A 33 33.03 -28.45 -16.56
CA SER A 33 32.82 -29.85 -16.95
C SER A 33 31.35 -30.05 -17.30
N ARG A 34 31.08 -30.43 -18.56
CA ARG A 34 29.79 -30.94 -19.01
C ARG A 34 29.92 -32.43 -19.28
N THR A 35 29.02 -33.24 -18.76
CA THR A 35 28.78 -34.61 -19.24
C THR A 35 27.31 -34.76 -19.62
N LYS A 36 27.05 -35.43 -20.75
CA LYS A 36 25.72 -35.86 -21.20
C LYS A 36 25.68 -37.39 -21.20
N PRO A 37 24.48 -38.00 -21.14
CA PRO A 37 24.32 -39.40 -20.78
C PRO A 37 24.44 -40.34 -21.99
N GLY A 38 24.70 -41.61 -21.70
CA GLY A 38 24.42 -42.72 -22.60
C GLY A 38 24.29 -44.00 -21.79
N PHE A 39 23.23 -44.77 -22.03
CA PHE A 39 23.23 -46.22 -22.25
C PHE A 39 21.79 -46.70 -22.40
N GLY A 40 21.51 -47.41 -23.50
CA GLY A 40 20.26 -48.13 -23.71
C GLY A 40 20.54 -49.63 -23.81
N VAL A 41 19.66 -50.45 -23.22
CA VAL A 41 19.65 -51.92 -23.30
C VAL A 41 18.16 -52.31 -23.30
N MET A 42 17.56 -52.62 -24.44
CA MET A 42 17.53 -53.92 -25.16
C MET A 42 16.27 -54.74 -24.79
N MET A 43 15.39 -54.96 -25.77
CA MET A 43 14.23 -55.84 -25.61
C MET A 43 14.64 -57.32 -25.60
N ARG A 44 13.97 -58.13 -24.77
CA ARG A 44 13.73 -59.55 -25.04
C ARG A 44 12.29 -59.89 -24.68
N GLY A 45 11.56 -60.48 -25.61
CA GLY A 45 10.18 -60.91 -25.41
C GLY A 45 10.07 -62.39 -25.01
N PHE A 46 8.94 -62.75 -24.40
CA PHE A 46 8.45 -64.12 -24.29
C PHE A 46 6.96 -64.18 -24.66
N LYS A 47 6.50 -65.33 -25.18
CA LYS A 47 5.18 -65.51 -25.81
C LYS A 47 4.18 -66.25 -24.91
N THR A 48 2.89 -66.05 -25.22
CA THR A 48 1.70 -66.85 -24.81
C THR A 48 1.24 -66.67 -23.35
N ARG A 49 -0.05 -66.75 -22.98
CA ARG A 49 -1.30 -67.20 -23.65
C ARG A 49 -2.43 -66.15 -23.49
N PRO A 50 -3.55 -66.23 -24.25
CA PRO A 50 -4.62 -65.24 -24.16
C PRO A 50 -5.61 -65.53 -23.03
N THR A 51 -5.94 -64.51 -22.25
CA THR A 51 -7.14 -64.47 -21.40
C THR A 51 -7.97 -63.25 -21.76
N LEU A 52 -9.28 -63.48 -21.84
CA LEU A 52 -10.30 -62.52 -22.27
C LEU A 52 -10.29 -61.28 -21.37
N LEU A 53 -9.87 -60.12 -21.89
CA LEU A 53 -10.03 -58.84 -21.21
C LEU A 53 -10.93 -57.95 -22.06
N ALA A 54 -12.13 -57.64 -21.55
CA ALA A 54 -13.01 -56.66 -22.16
C ALA A 54 -12.39 -55.27 -22.01
N LEU A 55 -11.98 -54.65 -23.11
CA LEU A 55 -11.63 -53.23 -23.12
C LEU A 55 -12.91 -52.40 -22.98
N LEU A 56 -13.26 -52.02 -21.75
CA LEU A 56 -14.01 -50.79 -21.54
C LEU A 56 -13.12 -49.63 -22.00
N PHE A 57 -13.40 -49.08 -23.19
CA PHE A 57 -12.94 -47.75 -23.56
C PHE A 57 -13.70 -46.73 -22.71
N LEU A 58 -13.24 -46.52 -21.48
CA LEU A 58 -13.67 -45.39 -20.68
C LEU A 58 -13.00 -44.14 -21.27
N THR A 59 -13.67 -43.51 -22.24
CA THR A 59 -13.29 -42.18 -22.69
C THR A 59 -13.47 -41.23 -21.52
N LEU A 60 -12.39 -40.95 -20.79
CA LEU A 60 -12.32 -39.76 -19.97
C LEU A 60 -12.46 -38.57 -20.92
N LEU A 61 -13.68 -38.07 -21.04
CA LEU A 61 -13.92 -36.68 -21.33
C LEU A 61 -13.31 -35.92 -20.16
N CYS A 62 -12.01 -35.61 -20.27
CA CYS A 62 -11.46 -34.43 -19.64
C CYS A 62 -12.26 -33.25 -20.18
N VAL A 63 -13.34 -32.91 -19.47
CA VAL A 63 -13.94 -31.59 -19.50
C VAL A 63 -12.87 -30.67 -18.93
N SER A 64 -11.91 -30.31 -19.78
CA SER A 64 -11.08 -29.15 -19.57
C SER A 64 -12.07 -28.00 -19.55
N THR A 65 -12.49 -27.60 -18.35
CA THR A 65 -13.25 -26.37 -18.14
C THR A 65 -12.38 -25.26 -18.68
N ALA A 66 -12.66 -24.83 -19.91
CA ALA A 66 -11.99 -23.70 -20.50
C ALA A 66 -12.32 -22.52 -19.59
N GLN A 67 -11.33 -22.08 -18.80
CA GLN A 67 -11.43 -20.89 -17.99
C GLN A 67 -11.92 -19.78 -18.93
N GLN A 68 -13.11 -19.24 -18.67
CA GLN A 68 -13.62 -18.15 -19.49
C GLN A 68 -12.55 -17.05 -19.52
N PRO A 69 -12.21 -16.49 -20.71
CA PRO A 69 -11.14 -15.49 -20.79
C PRO A 69 -11.45 -14.35 -19.84
N ASN A 70 -10.58 -14.10 -18.86
CA ASN A 70 -10.80 -13.02 -17.90
C ASN A 70 -10.89 -11.69 -18.69
N PRO A 71 -12.00 -10.95 -18.59
CA PRO A 71 -12.19 -9.73 -19.37
C PRO A 71 -11.27 -8.58 -18.91
N ILE A 72 -10.71 -8.68 -17.70
CA ILE A 72 -9.89 -7.63 -17.10
C ILE A 72 -8.46 -7.65 -17.67
N LYS A 73 -8.07 -6.54 -18.27
CA LYS A 73 -6.72 -6.28 -18.79
C LYS A 73 -5.99 -5.18 -18.05
N ILE A 74 -6.74 -4.34 -17.30
CA ILE A 74 -6.24 -3.22 -16.50
C ILE A 74 -6.79 -3.35 -15.08
N ILE A 75 -5.89 -3.33 -14.10
CA ILE A 75 -6.22 -3.21 -12.69
C ILE A 75 -5.74 -1.83 -12.24
N VAL A 76 -6.63 -1.03 -11.67
CA VAL A 76 -6.33 0.27 -11.07
C VAL A 76 -6.46 0.15 -9.56
N VAL A 77 -5.47 0.62 -8.81
CA VAL A 77 -5.47 0.57 -7.34
C VAL A 77 -5.31 1.98 -6.77
N LEU A 78 -6.20 2.36 -5.85
CA LEU A 78 -6.10 3.54 -5.00
C LEU A 78 -6.07 3.08 -3.54
N VAL A 79 -5.04 3.48 -2.80
CA VAL A 79 -4.88 3.21 -1.36
C VAL A 79 -5.00 4.52 -0.59
N LEU A 80 -6.08 4.64 0.18
CA LEU A 80 -6.41 5.75 1.07
C LEU A 80 -5.90 5.48 2.50
N GLU A 81 -6.08 6.46 3.37
CA GLU A 81 -5.62 6.57 4.75
C GLU A 81 -6.76 7.07 5.65
N ASN A 82 -6.66 6.97 6.96
CA ASN A 82 -6.65 5.67 7.61
C ASN A 82 -8.03 5.58 8.29
N ARG A 83 -8.81 4.57 7.95
CA ARG A 83 -10.23 4.50 8.34
C ARG A 83 -10.66 3.05 8.48
N SER A 84 -11.37 2.72 9.55
CA SER A 84 -11.95 1.38 9.74
C SER A 84 -13.10 1.13 8.76
N PHE A 85 -13.45 -0.14 8.55
CA PHE A 85 -14.61 -0.47 7.73
C PHE A 85 -15.89 0.12 8.35
N ASP A 86 -16.12 -0.08 9.65
CA ASP A 86 -17.34 0.42 10.29
C ASP A 86 -17.44 1.96 10.30
N HIS A 87 -16.31 2.66 10.42
CA HIS A 87 -16.27 4.12 10.39
C HIS A 87 -16.71 4.72 9.04
N MET A 88 -16.37 4.08 7.92
CA MET A 88 -16.74 4.57 6.58
C MET A 88 -17.99 3.93 5.99
N LEU A 89 -18.14 2.61 6.18
CA LEU A 89 -19.11 1.77 5.48
C LEU A 89 -20.04 1.00 6.43
N GLY A 90 -19.82 1.01 7.75
CA GLY A 90 -20.62 0.24 8.71
C GLY A 90 -22.12 0.58 8.64
N TRP A 91 -22.45 1.87 8.61
CA TRP A 91 -23.83 2.35 8.53
C TRP A 91 -24.53 2.11 7.18
N MET A 92 -23.77 1.72 6.14
CA MET A 92 -24.34 1.28 4.85
C MET A 92 -25.26 0.07 5.02
N LYS A 93 -25.08 -0.73 6.08
CA LYS A 93 -25.99 -1.82 6.46
C LYS A 93 -27.45 -1.34 6.58
N LYS A 94 -27.69 -0.22 7.28
CA LYS A 94 -29.07 0.27 7.51
C LYS A 94 -29.62 1.06 6.31
N GLY A 95 -28.80 1.87 5.66
CA GLY A 95 -29.26 2.82 4.63
C GLY A 95 -29.12 2.37 3.17
N VAL A 96 -28.26 1.37 2.86
CA VAL A 96 -27.88 1.05 1.48
C VAL A 96 -28.01 -0.43 1.15
N ASN A 97 -27.44 -1.34 1.96
CA ASN A 97 -27.45 -2.77 1.70
C ASN A 97 -27.38 -3.60 3.00
N PRO A 98 -28.49 -4.21 3.45
CA PRO A 98 -28.55 -4.92 4.73
C PRO A 98 -27.78 -6.24 4.77
N ALA A 99 -27.30 -6.75 3.62
CA ALA A 99 -26.42 -7.91 3.57
C ALA A 99 -25.00 -7.63 4.11
N ILE A 100 -24.62 -6.35 4.22
CA ILE A 100 -23.30 -5.96 4.73
C ILE A 100 -23.18 -6.32 6.23
N ASN A 101 -22.06 -6.93 6.59
CA ASN A 101 -21.63 -7.09 7.97
C ASN A 101 -21.14 -5.75 8.58
N GLY A 102 -22.02 -4.75 8.65
CA GLY A 102 -21.79 -3.47 9.32
C GLY A 102 -22.52 -3.37 10.67
N VAL A 103 -22.49 -2.17 11.24
CA VAL A 103 -22.99 -1.83 12.58
C VAL A 103 -24.51 -1.68 12.70
N THR A 104 -24.97 -1.71 13.94
CA THR A 104 -26.36 -1.55 14.37
C THR A 104 -26.56 -0.37 15.33
N GLY A 105 -25.51 0.13 15.97
CA GLY A 105 -25.55 1.10 17.08
C GLY A 105 -25.60 0.44 18.46
N GLU A 106 -25.67 -0.89 18.53
CA GLU A 106 -25.58 -1.67 19.76
C GLU A 106 -24.12 -2.03 20.10
N GLU A 107 -23.18 -1.74 19.20
CA GLU A 107 -21.75 -1.98 19.37
C GLU A 107 -21.16 -0.93 20.32
N CYS A 108 -20.75 -1.35 21.53
CA CYS A 108 -20.20 -0.45 22.55
C CYS A 108 -18.83 -0.89 23.06
N ASN A 109 -17.99 0.07 23.46
CA ASN A 109 -16.71 -0.16 24.11
C ASN A 109 -16.73 0.41 25.54
N PRO A 110 -16.20 -0.32 26.55
CA PRO A 110 -16.13 0.17 27.92
C PRO A 110 -15.08 1.29 28.07
N LEU A 111 -15.29 2.19 29.03
CA LEU A 111 -14.30 3.21 29.41
C LEU A 111 -12.99 2.62 29.95
N SER A 112 -13.04 1.40 30.52
CA SER A 112 -11.85 0.62 30.86
C SER A 112 -12.08 -0.88 30.67
N THR A 113 -11.10 -1.57 30.07
CA THR A 113 -11.13 -3.03 29.88
C THR A 113 -10.85 -3.82 31.15
N LYS A 114 -10.41 -3.17 32.24
CA LYS A 114 -10.15 -3.81 33.54
C LYS A 114 -11.39 -3.88 34.43
N ASN A 115 -12.25 -2.88 34.36
CA ASN A 115 -13.47 -2.74 35.18
C ASN A 115 -14.72 -2.61 34.30
N ALA A 116 -14.85 -3.47 33.28
CA ALA A 116 -15.92 -3.39 32.29
C ALA A 116 -17.31 -3.55 32.93
N THR A 117 -18.10 -2.47 32.92
CA THR A 117 -19.51 -2.47 33.31
C THR A 117 -20.33 -1.71 32.27
N GLN A 118 -21.55 -2.18 31.94
CA GLN A 118 -22.39 -1.55 30.90
C GLN A 118 -22.80 -0.10 31.21
N GLN A 119 -22.72 0.33 32.48
CA GLN A 119 -23.02 1.71 32.88
C GLN A 119 -21.86 2.68 32.57
N GLN A 120 -20.76 2.19 31.99
CA GLN A 120 -19.57 2.96 31.64
C GLN A 120 -19.04 2.54 30.26
N SER A 121 -19.87 2.67 29.22
CA SER A 121 -19.50 2.38 27.82
C SER A 121 -19.96 3.47 26.86
N ILE A 122 -19.19 3.68 25.80
CA ILE A 122 -19.55 4.51 24.65
C ILE A 122 -20.01 3.58 23.52
N CYS A 123 -21.17 3.85 22.93
CA CYS A 123 -21.77 3.06 21.85
C CYS A 123 -21.61 3.74 20.50
N PHE A 124 -21.64 2.96 19.41
CA PHE A 124 -21.31 3.45 18.09
C PHE A 124 -22.43 4.30 17.47
N THR A 125 -22.10 5.45 16.88
CA THR A 125 -23.06 6.43 16.32
C THR A 125 -22.77 6.78 14.86
N ASP A 126 -23.70 7.43 14.17
CA ASP A 126 -23.66 7.76 12.72
C ASP A 126 -23.37 9.25 12.43
N ASP A 127 -22.94 9.98 13.45
CA ASP A 127 -22.63 11.41 13.46
C ASP A 127 -21.12 11.70 13.36
N SER A 128 -20.36 10.88 12.63
CA SER A 128 -18.96 11.21 12.31
C SER A 128 -18.86 12.47 11.44
N GLU A 129 -17.86 13.30 11.74
CA GLU A 129 -17.57 14.57 11.09
C GLU A 129 -16.06 14.67 10.75
N PHE A 130 -15.56 15.89 10.55
CA PHE A 130 -14.12 16.16 10.47
C PHE A 130 -13.43 15.81 11.81
N VAL A 131 -12.41 14.95 11.76
CA VAL A 131 -11.70 14.46 12.96
C VAL A 131 -10.38 15.20 13.13
N ASP A 132 -10.17 15.74 14.34
CA ASP A 132 -8.93 16.40 14.78
C ASP A 132 -8.90 16.38 16.33
N PRO A 133 -7.84 15.88 17.00
CA PRO A 133 -6.61 15.31 16.44
C PRO A 133 -6.80 13.90 15.88
N ASP A 134 -5.72 13.41 15.28
CA ASP A 134 -5.56 12.05 14.76
C ASP A 134 -5.56 10.98 15.87
N PRO A 135 -6.39 9.91 15.80
CA PRO A 135 -6.40 8.83 16.79
C PRO A 135 -5.17 7.92 16.73
N GLY A 136 -4.94 7.14 17.78
CA GLY A 136 -3.76 6.27 17.87
C GLY A 136 -3.84 5.07 16.93
N HIS A 137 -2.84 4.92 16.05
CA HIS A 137 -2.76 3.79 15.11
C HIS A 137 -1.35 3.15 15.05
N SER A 138 -0.50 3.47 16.03
CA SER A 138 0.78 2.77 16.23
C SER A 138 0.57 1.30 16.63
N PHE A 139 1.55 0.42 16.37
CA PHE A 139 1.44 -1.01 16.72
C PHE A 139 1.05 -1.27 18.18
N GLU A 140 1.51 -0.41 19.10
CA GLU A 140 1.15 -0.45 20.52
C GLU A 140 -0.32 -0.08 20.76
N ALA A 141 -0.77 1.05 20.19
CA ALA A 141 -2.15 1.51 20.29
C ALA A 141 -3.12 0.46 19.71
N VAL A 142 -2.83 -0.07 18.52
CA VAL A 142 -3.67 -1.10 17.88
C VAL A 142 -3.69 -2.40 18.69
N THR A 143 -2.58 -2.76 19.33
CA THR A 143 -2.55 -3.90 20.26
C THR A 143 -3.50 -3.67 21.44
N GLN A 144 -3.48 -2.48 22.07
CA GLN A 144 -4.43 -2.16 23.15
C GLN A 144 -5.89 -2.16 22.65
N GLN A 145 -6.17 -1.56 21.49
CA GLN A 145 -7.51 -1.49 20.89
C GLN A 145 -8.12 -2.88 20.65
N VAL A 146 -7.35 -3.77 20.02
CA VAL A 146 -7.79 -5.10 19.58
C VAL A 146 -7.89 -6.09 20.74
N PHE A 147 -6.96 -6.07 21.69
CA PHE A 147 -6.84 -7.09 22.74
C PHE A 147 -7.32 -6.63 24.13
N GLY A 148 -7.42 -5.32 24.38
CA GLY A 148 -7.69 -4.76 25.70
C GLY A 148 -6.67 -5.25 26.72
N ASN A 149 -7.17 -5.82 27.83
CA ASN A 149 -6.36 -6.44 28.89
C ASN A 149 -6.13 -7.97 28.67
N GLY A 150 -6.46 -8.52 27.50
CA GLY A 150 -6.40 -9.95 27.18
C GLY A 150 -5.32 -10.33 26.15
N SER A 151 -5.33 -11.60 25.73
CA SER A 151 -4.43 -12.15 24.68
C SER A 151 -5.17 -12.66 23.44
N ILE A 152 -6.50 -12.64 23.47
CA ILE A 152 -7.41 -12.98 22.36
C ILE A 152 -8.07 -11.68 21.90
N PRO A 153 -8.21 -11.42 20.59
CA PRO A 153 -8.88 -10.20 20.13
C PRO A 153 -10.33 -10.13 20.64
N THR A 154 -10.68 -9.01 21.28
CA THR A 154 -12.03 -8.68 21.78
C THR A 154 -12.62 -7.45 21.13
N MET A 155 -11.79 -6.58 20.52
CA MET A 155 -12.18 -5.27 19.98
C MET A 155 -12.73 -4.31 21.05
N THR A 156 -12.38 -4.48 22.33
CA THR A 156 -12.95 -3.71 23.46
C THR A 156 -12.06 -2.60 24.02
N GLY A 157 -10.88 -2.34 23.43
CA GLY A 157 -9.91 -1.40 23.95
C GLY A 157 -9.87 -0.03 23.28
N PHE A 158 -10.74 0.25 22.31
CA PHE A 158 -10.66 1.47 21.48
C PHE A 158 -10.90 2.73 22.30
N VAL A 159 -11.96 2.73 23.11
CA VAL A 159 -12.30 3.87 23.99
C VAL A 159 -11.20 4.11 25.04
N GLU A 160 -10.71 3.06 25.70
CA GLU A 160 -9.66 3.19 26.73
C GLU A 160 -8.31 3.67 26.14
N GLN A 161 -7.96 3.24 24.93
CA GLN A 161 -6.76 3.70 24.22
C GLN A 161 -6.92 5.14 23.72
N ALA A 162 -8.06 5.50 23.15
CA ALA A 162 -8.34 6.87 22.71
C ALA A 162 -8.31 7.86 23.89
N PHE A 163 -8.91 7.49 25.03
CA PHE A 163 -8.90 8.27 26.26
C PHE A 163 -7.47 8.54 26.77
N SER A 164 -6.54 7.58 26.62
CA SER A 164 -5.14 7.78 27.05
C SER A 164 -4.38 8.81 26.21
N MET A 165 -4.89 9.18 25.03
CA MET A 165 -4.35 10.24 24.18
C MET A 165 -5.06 11.58 24.42
N SER A 166 -6.40 11.58 24.44
CA SER A 166 -7.21 12.76 24.71
C SER A 166 -8.63 12.34 25.12
N PRO A 167 -9.23 12.94 26.18
CA PRO A 167 -10.58 12.59 26.61
C PRO A 167 -11.63 12.65 25.48
N ASN A 168 -11.53 13.63 24.59
CA ASN A 168 -12.48 13.86 23.50
C ASN A 168 -12.39 12.79 22.39
N LEU A 169 -11.26 12.08 22.25
CA LEU A 169 -11.12 11.05 21.21
C LEU A 169 -11.97 9.81 21.51
N SER A 170 -12.31 9.57 22.78
CA SER A 170 -13.08 8.42 23.25
C SER A 170 -14.42 8.27 22.54
N GLU A 171 -15.13 9.38 22.30
CA GLU A 171 -16.36 9.40 21.51
C GLU A 171 -16.04 9.32 20.01
N THR A 172 -15.07 10.12 19.54
CA THR A 172 -14.70 10.23 18.12
C THR A 172 -14.33 8.89 17.47
N VAL A 173 -13.60 8.02 18.17
CA VAL A 173 -13.26 6.68 17.63
C VAL A 173 -14.47 5.74 17.52
N MET A 174 -15.56 6.04 18.24
CA MET A 174 -16.83 5.30 18.21
C MET A 174 -17.87 5.96 17.28
N LYS A 175 -17.49 6.90 16.41
CA LYS A 175 -18.39 7.44 15.39
C LYS A 175 -18.10 6.82 14.02
N GLY A 176 -19.14 6.66 13.21
CA GLY A 176 -19.04 6.33 11.78
C GLY A 176 -19.87 7.30 10.93
N PHE A 177 -19.61 7.34 9.63
CA PHE A 177 -20.36 8.19 8.71
C PHE A 177 -21.68 7.54 8.28
N ARG A 178 -22.81 8.23 8.49
CA ARG A 178 -24.06 7.93 7.79
C ARG A 178 -23.88 8.01 6.25
N PRO A 179 -24.60 7.20 5.44
CA PRO A 179 -24.43 7.16 3.99
C PRO A 179 -24.53 8.51 3.27
N GLU A 180 -25.33 9.44 3.80
CA GLU A 180 -25.57 10.77 3.23
C GLU A 180 -24.37 11.72 3.38
N SER A 181 -23.51 11.50 4.38
CA SER A 181 -22.25 12.24 4.55
C SER A 181 -21.16 11.75 3.60
N VAL A 182 -21.29 10.52 3.09
CA VAL A 182 -20.34 9.85 2.19
C VAL A 182 -21.01 9.35 0.89
N PRO A 183 -21.69 10.24 0.13
CA PRO A 183 -22.58 9.84 -0.97
C PRO A 183 -21.87 9.17 -2.15
N VAL A 184 -20.57 9.43 -2.35
CA VAL A 184 -19.75 8.71 -3.35
C VAL A 184 -19.59 7.25 -2.95
N TYR A 185 -19.18 6.99 -1.70
CA TYR A 185 -19.02 5.62 -1.21
C TYR A 185 -20.38 4.89 -1.12
N ALA A 186 -21.45 5.55 -0.68
CA ALA A 186 -22.80 4.98 -0.67
C ALA A 186 -23.28 4.56 -2.07
N THR A 187 -23.00 5.38 -3.10
CA THR A 187 -23.32 5.02 -4.49
C THR A 187 -22.51 3.83 -4.98
N LEU A 188 -21.21 3.79 -4.68
CA LEU A 188 -20.34 2.69 -5.10
C LEU A 188 -20.69 1.36 -4.42
N VAL A 189 -21.06 1.38 -3.13
CA VAL A 189 -21.55 0.21 -2.40
C VAL A 189 -22.88 -0.31 -2.98
N LYS A 190 -23.77 0.57 -3.40
CA LYS A 190 -25.02 0.20 -4.08
C LYS A 190 -24.80 -0.40 -5.47
N GLU A 191 -23.81 0.11 -6.20
CA GLU A 191 -23.63 -0.17 -7.62
C GLU A 191 -22.61 -1.26 -7.94
N TYR A 192 -21.71 -1.62 -7.02
CA TYR A 192 -20.62 -2.56 -7.27
C TYR A 192 -20.39 -3.54 -6.10
N ALA A 193 -19.16 -4.03 -5.90
CA ALA A 193 -18.81 -4.98 -4.85
C ALA A 193 -18.17 -4.28 -3.66
N VAL A 194 -18.72 -4.48 -2.46
CA VAL A 194 -18.09 -4.14 -1.19
C VAL A 194 -17.54 -5.40 -0.52
N PHE A 195 -16.34 -5.31 0.02
CA PHE A 195 -15.70 -6.38 0.76
C PHE A 195 -15.85 -6.09 2.25
N ASP A 196 -16.75 -6.80 2.94
CA ASP A 196 -17.06 -6.57 4.36
C ASP A 196 -16.19 -7.38 5.33
N ARG A 197 -15.11 -7.97 4.80
CA ARG A 197 -14.15 -8.79 5.54
C ARG A 197 -12.71 -8.64 5.00
N TRP A 198 -12.32 -7.42 4.63
CA TRP A 198 -10.94 -7.10 4.25
C TRP A 198 -10.16 -6.48 5.41
N PHE A 199 -9.01 -7.04 5.79
CA PHE A 199 -8.22 -6.58 6.93
C PHE A 199 -6.91 -5.89 6.51
N SER A 200 -6.41 -5.00 7.36
CA SER A 200 -5.02 -4.56 7.25
C SER A 200 -4.07 -5.74 7.54
N SER A 201 -2.94 -5.81 6.84
CA SER A 201 -2.06 -6.98 6.89
C SER A 201 -1.36 -7.17 8.25
N ILE A 202 -1.22 -6.10 9.04
CA ILE A 202 -0.73 -6.12 10.43
C ILE A 202 -1.49 -5.13 11.32
N PRO A 203 -1.59 -5.37 12.65
CA PRO A 203 -2.13 -4.41 13.60
C PRO A 203 -1.11 -3.28 13.87
N GLY A 204 -1.04 -2.29 12.99
CA GLY A 204 -0.07 -1.19 13.07
C GLY A 204 -0.22 -0.16 11.95
N PRO A 205 0.70 0.82 11.86
CA PRO A 205 0.49 2.05 11.12
C PRO A 205 0.57 1.86 9.58
N THR A 206 0.21 2.94 8.87
CA THR A 206 0.25 3.10 7.40
C THR A 206 1.29 2.25 6.70
N GLN A 207 2.55 2.44 7.05
CA GLN A 207 3.67 2.14 6.16
C GLN A 207 4.06 0.66 6.10
N PRO A 208 4.15 -0.06 7.22
CA PRO A 208 4.12 -1.51 7.20
C PRO A 208 2.98 -2.08 6.36
N ASN A 209 1.76 -1.56 6.46
CA ASN A 209 0.60 -2.04 5.71
C ASN A 209 0.68 -1.73 4.20
N ARG A 210 1.09 -0.51 3.81
CA ARG A 210 1.40 -0.13 2.41
C ARG A 210 2.50 -1.00 1.78
N LEU A 211 3.43 -1.52 2.58
CA LEU A 211 4.44 -2.48 2.09
C LEU A 211 3.82 -3.85 1.73
N PHE A 212 2.78 -4.32 2.45
CA PHE A 212 2.09 -5.55 2.06
C PHE A 212 1.34 -5.41 0.72
N VAL A 213 0.70 -4.27 0.45
CA VAL A 213 -0.08 -4.00 -0.78
C VAL A 213 0.65 -4.38 -2.08
N TYR A 214 1.95 -4.12 -2.19
CA TYR A 214 2.70 -4.37 -3.43
C TYR A 214 3.83 -5.39 -3.29
N SER A 215 4.08 -5.94 -2.10
CA SER A 215 5.17 -6.91 -1.88
C SER A 215 4.84 -8.10 -0.96
N ALA A 216 3.62 -8.16 -0.42
CA ALA A 216 3.16 -9.22 0.50
C ALA A 216 4.03 -9.41 1.76
N THR A 217 4.85 -8.41 2.12
CA THR A 217 5.60 -8.32 3.38
C THR A 217 6.02 -6.89 3.69
N SER A 218 6.09 -6.52 4.97
CA SER A 218 6.80 -5.31 5.42
C SER A 218 8.30 -5.53 5.64
N HIS A 219 8.81 -6.73 5.33
CA HIS A 219 10.19 -7.17 5.57
C HIS A 219 10.64 -7.00 7.03
N GLY A 220 9.76 -7.44 7.95
CA GLY A 220 9.95 -7.35 9.40
C GLY A 220 9.58 -6.00 10.03
N SER A 221 9.22 -4.97 9.26
CA SER A 221 8.81 -3.68 9.85
C SER A 221 7.44 -3.74 10.51
N THR A 222 7.35 -3.30 11.77
CA THR A 222 6.10 -3.02 12.50
C THR A 222 5.82 -1.52 12.65
N SER A 223 6.76 -0.67 12.21
CA SER A 223 6.73 0.79 12.24
C SER A 223 7.79 1.33 11.28
N HIS A 224 8.01 2.65 11.26
CA HIS A 224 9.07 3.25 10.44
C HIS A 224 10.49 2.81 10.85
N ILE A 225 11.24 2.19 9.93
CA ILE A 225 12.65 1.84 10.14
C ILE A 225 13.57 2.68 9.24
N LYS A 226 14.13 3.77 9.78
CA LYS A 226 15.03 4.72 9.10
C LYS A 226 16.17 4.06 8.31
N LYS A 227 16.78 3.00 8.87
CA LYS A 227 17.88 2.24 8.24
C LYS A 227 17.43 1.45 7.00
N GLN A 228 16.20 0.94 7.00
CA GLN A 228 15.61 0.27 5.83
C GLN A 228 15.17 1.32 4.80
N LEU A 229 14.57 2.43 5.23
CA LEU A 229 14.22 3.55 4.36
C LEU A 229 15.42 4.06 3.54
N ALA A 230 16.55 4.33 4.21
CA ALA A 230 17.77 4.82 3.57
C ALA A 230 18.24 3.87 2.46
N LYS A 231 18.30 2.56 2.73
CA LYS A 231 18.67 1.54 1.74
C LYS A 231 17.59 1.28 0.68
N GLY A 232 16.34 1.61 1.00
CA GLY A 232 15.15 1.10 0.33
C GLY A 232 14.82 -0.31 0.82
N TYR A 233 13.52 -0.58 0.97
CA TYR A 233 12.98 -1.88 1.36
C TYR A 233 13.33 -2.95 0.29
N PRO A 234 14.01 -4.06 0.66
CA PRO A 234 14.70 -4.92 -0.31
C PRO A 234 13.81 -5.98 -0.99
N GLN A 235 12.59 -6.20 -0.50
CA GLN A 235 11.71 -7.26 -0.98
C GLN A 235 11.25 -7.05 -2.43
N LYS A 236 10.96 -8.16 -3.10
CA LYS A 236 10.45 -8.17 -4.48
C LYS A 236 9.00 -7.66 -4.51
N THR A 237 8.65 -6.91 -5.55
CA THR A 237 7.32 -6.35 -5.71
C THR A 237 6.49 -7.05 -6.79
N ILE A 238 5.19 -6.77 -6.81
CA ILE A 238 4.33 -7.13 -7.94
C ILE A 238 4.77 -6.43 -9.23
N PHE A 239 5.32 -5.22 -9.15
CA PHE A 239 5.90 -4.48 -10.28
C PHE A 239 7.10 -5.20 -10.91
N ASP A 240 7.97 -5.80 -10.07
CA ASP A 240 9.04 -6.68 -10.55
C ASP A 240 8.46 -7.89 -11.30
N SER A 241 7.45 -8.54 -10.72
CA SER A 241 6.79 -9.72 -11.31
C SER A 241 6.07 -9.42 -12.63
N LEU A 242 5.44 -8.24 -12.77
CA LEU A 242 4.80 -7.79 -14.00
C LEU A 242 5.84 -7.54 -15.10
N HIS A 243 6.88 -6.77 -14.79
CA HIS A 243 7.95 -6.42 -15.72
C HIS A 243 8.72 -7.66 -16.24
N GLU A 244 9.07 -8.59 -15.35
CA GLU A 244 9.72 -9.86 -15.71
C GLU A 244 8.89 -10.71 -16.69
N ASN A 245 7.56 -10.50 -16.73
CA ASN A 245 6.61 -11.23 -17.57
C ASN A 245 6.03 -10.36 -18.70
N GLY A 246 6.71 -9.26 -19.06
CA GLY A 246 6.34 -8.40 -20.19
C GLY A 246 5.03 -7.64 -20.01
N LYS A 247 4.53 -7.50 -18.78
CA LYS A 247 3.36 -6.68 -18.44
C LYS A 247 3.83 -5.28 -18.02
N ASP A 248 3.13 -4.26 -18.48
CA ASP A 248 3.42 -2.88 -18.11
C ASP A 248 2.63 -2.42 -16.88
N PHE A 249 3.18 -1.43 -16.17
CA PHE A 249 2.56 -0.79 -15.02
C PHE A 249 2.83 0.73 -15.01
N GLY A 250 2.02 1.50 -14.27
CA GLY A 250 2.19 2.95 -14.14
C GLY A 250 1.84 3.43 -12.73
N ILE A 251 2.63 4.37 -12.21
CA ILE A 251 2.41 5.02 -10.91
C ILE A 251 2.05 6.48 -11.14
N TYR A 252 0.79 6.83 -10.93
CA TYR A 252 0.23 8.16 -11.16
C TYR A 252 0.09 8.90 -9.82
N PHE A 253 0.96 9.87 -9.56
CA PHE A 253 1.07 10.51 -8.25
C PHE A 253 0.87 12.03 -8.27
N GLN A 254 0.33 12.57 -7.17
CA GLN A 254 0.11 14.01 -6.98
C GLN A 254 1.20 14.69 -6.13
N ASN A 255 1.82 14.00 -5.16
CA ASN A 255 2.91 14.56 -4.34
C ASN A 255 4.19 13.71 -4.44
N ILE A 256 4.13 12.47 -3.97
CA ILE A 256 5.21 11.48 -4.00
C ILE A 256 4.63 10.13 -4.45
N PRO A 257 5.35 9.30 -5.20
CA PRO A 257 5.01 7.89 -5.35
C PRO A 257 5.63 7.12 -4.17
N THR A 258 4.79 6.67 -3.25
CA THR A 258 5.19 5.90 -2.05
C THR A 258 5.81 4.55 -2.42
N THR A 259 5.54 4.03 -3.61
CA THR A 259 6.30 2.90 -4.18
C THR A 259 7.83 3.12 -4.22
N LEU A 260 8.36 4.35 -4.10
CA LEU A 260 9.81 4.60 -3.89
C LEU A 260 10.34 4.20 -2.51
N PHE A 261 9.50 3.77 -1.55
CA PHE A 261 9.95 3.08 -0.34
C PHE A 261 10.69 1.77 -0.69
N TYR A 262 10.29 1.05 -1.74
CA TYR A 262 10.98 -0.14 -2.24
C TYR A 262 12.28 0.19 -2.96
N ARG A 263 13.35 -0.56 -2.68
CA ARG A 263 14.66 -0.40 -3.32
C ARG A 263 14.62 -0.65 -4.82
N ASN A 264 13.89 -1.68 -5.27
CA ASN A 264 13.78 -2.00 -6.70
C ASN A 264 13.10 -0.89 -7.50
N MET A 265 12.11 -0.20 -6.93
CA MET A 265 11.39 0.88 -7.60
C MET A 265 12.24 2.14 -7.82
N ARG A 266 13.40 2.26 -7.15
CA ARG A 266 14.39 3.32 -7.39
C ARG A 266 15.34 3.01 -8.56
N LYS A 267 15.24 1.85 -9.21
CA LYS A 267 16.12 1.43 -10.32
C LYS A 267 15.78 2.12 -11.64
N LEU A 268 16.79 2.37 -12.46
CA LEU A 268 16.66 3.09 -13.74
C LEU A 268 15.60 2.49 -14.69
N LYS A 269 15.46 1.16 -14.76
CA LYS A 269 14.41 0.45 -15.53
C LYS A 269 12.97 0.91 -15.24
N TYR A 270 12.69 1.48 -14.08
CA TYR A 270 11.35 1.90 -13.66
C TYR A 270 11.10 3.40 -13.65
N ILE A 271 12.11 4.23 -13.97
CA ILE A 271 12.04 5.69 -13.88
C ILE A 271 10.99 6.30 -14.81
N PHE A 272 10.72 5.64 -15.95
CA PHE A 272 9.67 6.05 -16.89
C PHE A 272 8.26 5.58 -16.51
N LYS A 273 8.10 4.80 -15.43
CA LYS A 273 6.79 4.33 -14.93
C LYS A 273 6.14 5.32 -13.94
N PHE A 274 6.87 6.34 -13.51
CA PHE A 274 6.38 7.40 -12.63
C PHE A 274 5.78 8.57 -13.43
N HIS A 275 4.55 8.95 -13.10
CA HIS A 275 3.71 9.86 -13.87
C HIS A 275 3.03 10.89 -12.97
N GLN A 276 3.00 12.15 -13.40
CA GLN A 276 2.21 13.19 -12.73
C GLN A 276 0.73 12.94 -12.99
N TYR A 277 -0.04 12.70 -11.93
CA TYR A 277 -1.45 12.29 -11.99
C TYR A 277 -2.30 13.23 -12.84
N ASN A 278 -2.34 14.53 -12.49
CA ASN A 278 -3.27 15.54 -13.04
C ASN A 278 -3.39 15.57 -14.58
N LEU A 279 -2.28 15.34 -15.28
CA LEU A 279 -2.22 15.40 -16.75
C LEU A 279 -2.09 14.02 -17.40
N LYS A 280 -1.28 13.11 -16.83
CA LYS A 280 -0.92 11.85 -17.50
C LYS A 280 -2.01 10.78 -17.32
N PHE A 281 -2.66 10.70 -16.15
CA PHE A 281 -3.69 9.70 -15.90
C PHE A 281 -4.91 9.89 -16.81
N LYS A 282 -5.54 11.08 -16.77
CA LYS A 282 -6.69 11.42 -17.63
C LYS A 282 -6.37 11.30 -19.12
N LYS A 283 -5.15 11.65 -19.53
CA LYS A 283 -4.68 11.48 -20.92
C LYS A 283 -4.61 9.99 -21.30
N ASP A 284 -3.95 9.16 -20.50
CA ASP A 284 -3.80 7.74 -20.80
C ASP A 284 -5.15 7.02 -20.80
N ALA A 285 -6.02 7.32 -19.83
CA ALA A 285 -7.37 6.76 -19.76
C ALA A 285 -8.19 7.09 -21.02
N ARG A 286 -8.28 8.37 -21.41
CA ARG A 286 -9.01 8.80 -22.61
C ARG A 286 -8.41 8.23 -23.89
N ASP A 287 -7.08 8.19 -24.00
CA ASP A 287 -6.38 7.72 -25.20
C ASP A 287 -6.34 6.17 -25.31
N GLY A 288 -6.90 5.44 -24.34
CA GLY A 288 -6.91 3.96 -24.30
C GLY A 288 -5.52 3.35 -24.05
N LYS A 289 -4.72 3.97 -23.18
CA LYS A 289 -3.30 3.68 -22.94
C LYS A 289 -2.95 3.48 -21.46
N LEU A 290 -3.91 3.17 -20.60
CA LEU A 290 -3.59 2.75 -19.24
C LEU A 290 -2.86 1.40 -19.29
N PRO A 291 -1.73 1.25 -18.55
CA PRO A 291 -1.00 -0.01 -18.46
C PRO A 291 -1.78 -1.04 -17.62
N SER A 292 -1.42 -2.32 -17.76
CA SER A 292 -2.13 -3.43 -17.10
C SER A 292 -2.24 -3.31 -15.58
N PHE A 293 -1.29 -2.63 -14.92
CA PHE A 293 -1.40 -2.32 -13.50
C PHE A 293 -1.13 -0.83 -13.24
N SER A 294 -2.14 -0.08 -12.81
CA SER A 294 -2.06 1.36 -12.56
C SER A 294 -2.28 1.66 -11.08
N VAL A 295 -1.36 2.40 -10.46
CA VAL A 295 -1.49 2.85 -9.07
C VAL A 295 -1.77 4.35 -9.04
N ILE A 296 -2.75 4.76 -8.27
CA ILE A 296 -3.07 6.17 -7.99
C ILE A 296 -2.57 6.53 -6.59
N GLU A 297 -1.77 7.58 -6.49
CA GLU A 297 -1.26 8.09 -5.22
C GLU A 297 -1.89 9.47 -4.91
N PRO A 298 -2.60 9.61 -3.77
CA PRO A 298 -3.27 10.86 -3.37
C PRO A 298 -2.29 12.02 -3.06
N ARG A 299 -2.86 13.16 -2.65
CA ARG A 299 -2.14 14.24 -1.96
C ARG A 299 -2.15 13.95 -0.46
N TYR A 300 -0.96 13.92 0.11
CA TYR A 300 -0.72 13.67 1.53
C TYR A 300 -0.53 14.95 2.35
N PHE A 301 -0.36 16.10 1.69
CA PHE A 301 -0.14 17.40 2.34
C PHE A 301 -1.37 18.30 2.20
N ASP A 302 -1.92 18.76 3.33
CA ASP A 302 -3.11 19.62 3.36
C ASP A 302 -2.75 21.09 3.12
N LEU A 303 -2.77 21.50 1.85
CA LEU A 303 -2.44 22.86 1.40
C LEU A 303 -3.68 23.69 1.10
N LYS A 304 -3.57 25.02 1.25
CA LYS A 304 -4.63 25.93 0.81
C LYS A 304 -4.79 25.87 -0.71
N GLY A 305 -6.04 25.76 -1.17
CA GLY A 305 -6.39 25.55 -2.57
C GLY A 305 -6.10 24.14 -3.13
N PHE A 306 -5.19 23.38 -2.53
CA PHE A 306 -4.85 22.00 -2.90
C PHE A 306 -4.84 21.06 -1.67
N PRO A 307 -5.99 20.91 -0.96
CA PRO A 307 -6.05 20.13 0.27
C PRO A 307 -5.69 18.66 0.02
N ALA A 308 -5.30 17.96 1.07
CA ALA A 308 -5.04 16.52 1.01
C ALA A 308 -6.31 15.77 0.57
N ASN A 309 -6.14 14.62 -0.08
CA ASN A 309 -7.24 13.80 -0.60
C ASN A 309 -6.99 12.30 -0.45
N ASP A 310 -6.36 11.95 0.67
CA ASP A 310 -6.03 10.60 1.13
C ASP A 310 -7.01 10.06 2.18
N ASP A 311 -7.90 10.87 2.76
CA ASP A 311 -8.83 10.59 3.89
C ASP A 311 -8.17 10.46 5.29
N HIS A 312 -6.85 10.65 5.45
CA HIS A 312 -6.13 10.63 6.75
C HIS A 312 -6.69 11.70 7.72
N PRO A 313 -6.92 11.46 9.03
CA PRO A 313 -7.23 12.52 9.99
C PRO A 313 -6.00 13.43 10.24
N SER A 314 -6.01 14.75 10.10
CA SER A 314 -7.13 15.69 10.08
C SER A 314 -7.34 16.31 8.70
N HIS A 315 -7.54 15.48 7.68
CA HIS A 315 -7.94 15.87 6.33
C HIS A 315 -9.46 15.64 6.12
N ASP A 316 -10.06 16.43 5.23
CA ASP A 316 -11.50 16.35 4.95
C ASP A 316 -11.81 15.17 4.00
N VAL A 317 -12.60 14.20 4.49
CA VAL A 317 -13.06 13.02 3.73
C VAL A 317 -13.84 13.39 2.47
N ALA A 318 -14.42 14.60 2.41
CA ALA A 318 -14.99 15.13 1.18
C ALA A 318 -13.97 15.25 0.03
N SER A 319 -12.67 15.38 0.35
CA SER A 319 -11.59 15.50 -0.63
C SER A 319 -11.17 14.15 -1.21
N GLY A 320 -11.09 13.08 -0.40
CA GLY A 320 -10.84 11.73 -0.92
C GLY A 320 -12.04 11.19 -1.71
N GLN A 321 -13.27 11.46 -1.28
CA GLN A 321 -14.47 11.20 -2.11
C GLN A 321 -14.40 11.89 -3.49
N LYS A 322 -13.89 13.13 -3.56
CA LYS A 322 -13.68 13.84 -4.84
C LYS A 322 -12.58 13.19 -5.69
N LEU A 323 -11.51 12.67 -5.08
CA LEU A 323 -10.49 11.89 -5.79
C LEU A 323 -11.08 10.58 -6.34
N VAL A 324 -11.82 9.84 -5.52
CA VAL A 324 -12.50 8.60 -5.91
C VAL A 324 -13.47 8.84 -7.06
N LYS A 325 -14.29 9.90 -6.99
CA LYS A 325 -15.17 10.34 -8.08
C LYS A 325 -14.38 10.65 -9.36
N GLU A 326 -13.31 11.44 -9.26
CA GLU A 326 -12.51 11.79 -10.43
C GLU A 326 -11.85 10.58 -11.09
N VAL A 327 -11.30 9.64 -10.30
CA VAL A 327 -10.72 8.39 -10.80
C VAL A 327 -11.79 7.53 -11.45
N TYR A 328 -12.93 7.33 -10.78
CA TYR A 328 -14.08 6.59 -11.32
C TYR A 328 -14.54 7.15 -12.67
N GLU A 329 -14.86 8.44 -12.74
CA GLU A 329 -15.40 9.07 -13.96
C GLU A 329 -14.37 9.06 -15.10
N THR A 330 -13.08 9.21 -14.78
CA THR A 330 -11.98 9.09 -15.75
C THR A 330 -11.90 7.68 -16.35
N LEU A 331 -12.10 6.63 -15.55
CA LEU A 331 -12.10 5.24 -16.01
C LEU A 331 -13.40 4.87 -16.73
N ARG A 332 -14.54 5.35 -16.23
CA ARG A 332 -15.88 5.13 -16.79
C ARG A 332 -16.06 5.74 -18.17
N ALA A 333 -15.35 6.83 -18.47
CA ALA A 333 -15.28 7.48 -19.78
C ALA A 333 -14.16 6.92 -20.69
N SER A 334 -13.33 5.99 -20.21
CA SER A 334 -12.26 5.39 -21.01
C SER A 334 -12.81 4.37 -22.01
N PRO A 335 -12.27 4.27 -23.24
CA PRO A 335 -12.53 3.13 -24.13
C PRO A 335 -12.12 1.77 -23.51
N GLN A 336 -11.30 1.78 -22.45
CA GLN A 336 -10.88 0.57 -21.72
C GLN A 336 -11.80 0.23 -20.52
N TRP A 337 -12.93 0.93 -20.31
CA TRP A 337 -13.84 0.69 -19.17
C TRP A 337 -14.25 -0.79 -19.02
N ASN A 338 -14.62 -1.43 -20.12
CA ASN A 338 -15.03 -2.85 -20.13
C ASN A 338 -13.88 -3.84 -19.88
N GLU A 339 -12.64 -3.37 -19.76
CA GLU A 339 -11.44 -4.18 -19.47
C GLU A 339 -10.81 -3.80 -18.12
N THR A 340 -11.48 -2.94 -17.35
CA THR A 340 -10.94 -2.32 -16.13
C THR A 340 -11.57 -2.92 -14.87
N LEU A 341 -10.72 -3.21 -13.88
CA LEU A 341 -11.08 -3.42 -12.48
C LEU A 341 -10.43 -2.31 -11.65
N PHE A 342 -11.24 -1.45 -11.03
CA PHE A 342 -10.78 -0.41 -10.11
C PHE A 342 -11.00 -0.87 -8.66
N ILE A 343 -9.94 -0.82 -7.85
CA ILE A 343 -9.89 -1.24 -6.46
C ILE A 343 -9.63 0.00 -5.61
N ILE A 344 -10.54 0.28 -4.68
CA ILE A 344 -10.36 1.26 -3.61
C ILE A 344 -10.17 0.47 -2.32
N THR A 345 -9.10 0.74 -1.58
CA THR A 345 -8.85 0.21 -0.24
C THR A 345 -8.23 1.28 0.65
N TYR A 346 -8.23 1.05 1.95
CA TYR A 346 -7.37 1.78 2.89
C TYR A 346 -6.20 0.86 3.28
N ASP A 347 -5.15 1.45 3.86
CA ASP A 347 -3.99 0.73 4.41
C ASP A 347 -4.20 0.26 5.86
N GLU A 348 -4.77 1.10 6.72
CA GLU A 348 -5.16 0.69 8.07
C GLU A 348 -6.35 1.52 8.59
N HIS A 349 -6.76 1.27 9.83
CA HIS A 349 -8.05 1.72 10.37
C HIS A 349 -8.02 3.08 11.06
N GLY A 350 -6.85 3.70 11.27
CA GLY A 350 -6.71 5.07 11.81
C GLY A 350 -7.13 5.18 13.27
N GLY A 351 -7.09 4.08 14.03
CA GLY A 351 -7.57 4.03 15.42
C GLY A 351 -9.09 4.09 15.59
N PHE A 352 -9.87 4.16 14.50
CA PHE A 352 -11.34 4.09 14.57
C PHE A 352 -11.84 2.68 14.86
N TYR A 353 -12.94 2.57 15.61
CA TYR A 353 -13.52 1.30 16.00
C TYR A 353 -13.97 0.46 14.80
N ASP A 354 -13.82 -0.86 14.93
CA ASP A 354 -14.50 -1.86 14.10
C ASP A 354 -14.91 -3.04 14.98
N HIS A 355 -16.13 -3.55 14.78
CA HIS A 355 -16.66 -4.64 15.59
C HIS A 355 -16.12 -6.02 15.18
N VAL A 356 -15.55 -6.16 13.98
CA VAL A 356 -15.10 -7.47 13.48
C VAL A 356 -13.75 -7.85 14.06
N LYS A 357 -13.78 -8.92 14.85
CA LYS A 357 -12.60 -9.57 15.43
C LYS A 357 -11.52 -9.85 14.38
N THR A 358 -10.31 -9.37 14.65
CA THR A 358 -9.14 -9.56 13.75
C THR A 358 -8.75 -11.04 13.59
N PRO A 359 -8.40 -11.51 12.38
CA PRO A 359 -7.90 -12.87 12.16
C PRO A 359 -6.51 -13.11 12.77
N PHE A 360 -6.38 -14.21 13.52
CA PHE A 360 -5.15 -14.56 14.27
C PHE A 360 -4.84 -16.07 14.25
N VAL A 361 -5.61 -16.86 13.48
CA VAL A 361 -5.50 -18.33 13.44
C VAL A 361 -4.87 -18.75 12.12
N ASN A 362 -3.74 -19.46 12.19
CA ASN A 362 -3.00 -20.01 11.04
C ASN A 362 -2.69 -18.97 9.94
N VAL A 363 -2.54 -17.71 10.33
CA VAL A 363 -2.09 -16.60 9.48
C VAL A 363 -0.56 -16.73 9.32
N PRO A 364 -0.03 -17.06 8.13
CA PRO A 364 1.38 -17.49 7.99
C PRO A 364 2.36 -16.31 8.07
N ASN A 365 3.51 -16.46 8.71
CA ASN A 365 4.56 -15.44 8.57
C ASN A 365 4.99 -15.35 7.08
N PRO A 366 5.03 -14.15 6.46
CA PRO A 366 5.27 -14.01 5.02
C PRO A 366 6.64 -14.56 4.58
N ASP A 367 7.71 -14.20 5.27
CA ASP A 367 9.10 -14.37 4.80
C ASP A 367 10.06 -14.97 5.85
N GLY A 368 9.51 -15.43 6.98
CA GLY A 368 10.24 -15.95 8.13
C GLY A 368 10.82 -14.87 9.06
N ILE A 369 10.60 -13.59 8.78
CA ILE A 369 11.19 -12.49 9.56
C ILE A 369 10.30 -12.15 10.75
N THR A 370 10.89 -12.09 11.94
CA THR A 370 10.24 -11.55 13.15
C THR A 370 10.54 -10.06 13.28
N GLY A 371 9.55 -9.29 13.72
CA GLY A 371 9.68 -7.85 13.93
C GLY A 371 10.67 -7.47 15.03
N PRO A 372 11.08 -6.18 15.10
CA PRO A 372 12.03 -5.72 16.09
C PRO A 372 11.46 -5.76 17.52
N ALA A 373 12.35 -5.64 18.51
CA ALA A 373 11.97 -5.31 19.87
C ALA A 373 11.29 -3.93 19.94
N PRO A 374 10.38 -3.66 20.90
CA PRO A 374 10.02 -4.54 22.02
C PRO A 374 9.03 -5.66 21.67
N PHE A 375 8.27 -5.52 20.58
CA PHE A 375 7.10 -6.37 20.31
C PHE A 375 7.43 -7.77 19.78
N LEU A 376 8.57 -7.94 19.08
CA LEU A 376 9.00 -9.22 18.49
C LEU A 376 7.89 -9.89 17.66
N PHE A 377 7.16 -9.07 16.90
CA PHE A 377 5.94 -9.49 16.22
C PHE A 377 6.22 -10.57 15.16
N LYS A 378 5.51 -11.69 15.25
CA LYS A 378 5.73 -12.85 14.37
C LYS A 378 4.99 -12.78 13.03
N PHE A 379 4.24 -11.71 12.75
CA PHE A 379 3.37 -11.61 11.56
C PHE A 379 2.36 -12.77 11.45
N ASP A 380 1.93 -13.28 12.62
CA ASP A 380 1.07 -14.45 12.81
C ASP A 380 -0.42 -14.09 13.02
N ARG A 381 -0.80 -12.84 12.73
CA ARG A 381 -2.15 -12.29 12.77
C ARG A 381 -2.26 -11.06 11.87
N LEU A 382 -3.48 -10.68 11.54
CA LEU A 382 -3.83 -9.48 10.79
C LEU A 382 -4.22 -8.32 11.72
N GLY A 383 -4.38 -7.13 11.14
CA GLY A 383 -4.90 -5.95 11.80
C GLY A 383 -6.43 -5.84 11.71
N VAL A 384 -6.92 -4.62 11.90
CA VAL A 384 -8.35 -4.28 11.91
C VAL A 384 -8.90 -4.25 10.49
N ARG A 385 -10.22 -4.42 10.36
CA ARG A 385 -10.91 -4.39 9.08
C ARG A 385 -10.92 -2.98 8.48
N VAL A 386 -10.68 -2.88 7.18
CA VAL A 386 -10.62 -1.64 6.41
C VAL A 386 -11.67 -1.63 5.28
N PRO A 387 -12.13 -0.45 4.82
CA PRO A 387 -13.01 -0.36 3.67
C PRO A 387 -12.32 -0.89 2.42
N THR A 388 -13.00 -1.73 1.65
CA THR A 388 -12.55 -2.13 0.30
C THR A 388 -13.74 -2.25 -0.64
N ILE A 389 -13.64 -1.61 -1.80
CA ILE A 389 -14.66 -1.59 -2.85
C ILE A 389 -14.00 -1.93 -4.18
N MET A 390 -14.62 -2.83 -4.95
CA MET A 390 -14.19 -3.21 -6.30
C MET A 390 -15.23 -2.82 -7.33
N ILE A 391 -14.77 -2.18 -8.40
CA ILE A 391 -15.58 -1.49 -9.40
C ILE A 391 -15.19 -1.99 -10.77
N SER A 392 -16.17 -2.54 -11.50
CA SER A 392 -16.03 -3.00 -12.88
C SER A 392 -17.42 -3.22 -13.46
N PRO A 393 -17.67 -3.04 -14.77
CA PRO A 393 -18.96 -3.38 -15.37
C PRO A 393 -19.26 -4.88 -15.36
N TRP A 394 -18.31 -5.74 -14.94
CA TRP A 394 -18.50 -7.18 -14.79
C TRP A 394 -19.03 -7.60 -13.41
N ILE A 395 -19.21 -6.65 -12.49
CA ILE A 395 -19.69 -6.89 -11.11
C ILE A 395 -21.18 -6.60 -11.00
N GLU A 396 -21.95 -7.46 -10.33
CA GLU A 396 -23.38 -7.24 -10.08
C GLU A 396 -23.63 -6.10 -9.08
N LYS A 397 -24.79 -5.44 -9.19
CA LYS A 397 -25.18 -4.36 -8.27
C LYS A 397 -25.32 -4.89 -6.84
N GLY A 398 -24.83 -4.10 -5.87
CA GLY A 398 -24.97 -4.39 -4.44
C GLY A 398 -24.30 -5.70 -4.01
N THR A 399 -23.22 -6.12 -4.70
CA THR A 399 -22.50 -7.34 -4.37
C THR A 399 -21.81 -7.16 -3.01
N VAL A 400 -22.02 -8.09 -2.08
CA VAL A 400 -21.28 -8.16 -0.81
C VAL A 400 -20.38 -9.38 -0.84
N ILE A 401 -19.08 -9.18 -0.63
CA ILE A 401 -18.08 -10.25 -0.54
C ILE A 401 -17.56 -10.30 0.90
N SER A 402 -17.80 -11.44 1.57
CA SER A 402 -17.33 -11.67 2.93
C SER A 402 -16.05 -12.51 2.94
N ALA A 403 -16.11 -13.79 3.31
CA ALA A 403 -14.92 -14.65 3.34
C ALA A 403 -14.50 -15.10 1.92
N PRO A 404 -13.19 -15.29 1.65
CA PRO A 404 -12.71 -15.86 0.39
C PRO A 404 -12.98 -17.38 0.31
N ASN A 405 -13.06 -17.90 -0.91
CA ASN A 405 -13.24 -19.34 -1.19
C ASN A 405 -11.96 -20.19 -0.99
N GLY A 406 -10.81 -19.55 -0.73
CA GLY A 406 -9.51 -20.21 -0.61
C GLY A 406 -8.36 -19.20 -0.75
N PRO A 407 -7.11 -19.66 -0.95
CA PRO A 407 -6.67 -21.04 -1.21
C PRO A 407 -6.70 -22.00 -0.01
N THR A 408 -6.94 -21.52 1.20
CA THR A 408 -7.07 -22.35 2.43
C THR A 408 -8.38 -22.05 3.16
N PRO A 409 -8.91 -22.96 4.00
CA PRO A 409 -10.15 -22.72 4.75
C PRO A 409 -10.09 -21.56 5.76
N ASN A 410 -8.89 -21.06 6.08
CA ASN A 410 -8.67 -19.92 6.95
C ASN A 410 -8.06 -18.71 6.19
N SER A 411 -8.08 -18.72 4.86
CA SER A 411 -7.67 -17.58 4.05
C SER A 411 -8.57 -16.37 4.34
N GLU A 412 -7.98 -15.18 4.30
CA GLU A 412 -8.69 -13.92 4.52
C GLU A 412 -8.36 -12.95 3.40
N PHE A 413 -9.24 -11.99 3.16
CA PHE A 413 -8.87 -10.83 2.35
C PHE A 413 -8.04 -9.87 3.20
N GLU A 414 -6.80 -9.64 2.79
CA GLU A 414 -5.93 -8.55 3.28
C GLU A 414 -5.10 -7.98 2.12
N HIS A 415 -4.23 -6.99 2.34
CA HIS A 415 -3.57 -6.30 1.22
C HIS A 415 -2.81 -7.20 0.24
N SER A 416 -2.28 -8.34 0.67
CA SER A 416 -1.58 -9.29 -0.21
C SER A 416 -2.51 -10.08 -1.14
N SER A 417 -3.84 -9.99 -0.94
CA SER A 417 -4.85 -10.41 -1.91
C SER A 417 -4.67 -9.70 -3.26
N ILE A 418 -4.18 -8.45 -3.26
CA ILE A 418 -3.93 -7.68 -4.48
C ILE A 418 -2.83 -8.34 -5.33
N PRO A 419 -1.58 -8.52 -4.87
CA PRO A 419 -0.55 -9.20 -5.64
C PRO A 419 -0.90 -10.67 -5.96
N ALA A 420 -1.60 -11.38 -5.06
CA ALA A 420 -2.11 -12.72 -5.32
C ALA A 420 -3.08 -12.75 -6.52
N THR A 421 -4.05 -11.84 -6.55
CA THR A 421 -5.05 -11.78 -7.62
C THR A 421 -4.48 -11.21 -8.92
N VAL A 422 -3.58 -10.23 -8.86
CA VAL A 422 -2.86 -9.71 -10.04
C VAL A 422 -2.07 -10.82 -10.74
N LYS A 423 -1.43 -11.72 -9.97
CA LYS A 423 -0.76 -12.91 -10.51
C LYS A 423 -1.73 -13.84 -11.25
N LYS A 424 -2.92 -14.09 -10.68
CA LYS A 424 -3.95 -14.92 -11.31
C LYS A 424 -4.55 -14.29 -12.57
N ILE A 425 -5.03 -13.03 -12.49
CA ILE A 425 -5.67 -12.33 -13.61
C ILE A 425 -4.74 -12.25 -14.84
N PHE A 426 -3.45 -11.98 -14.63
CA PHE A 426 -2.48 -11.91 -15.72
C PHE A 426 -1.72 -13.22 -16.00
N ASN A 427 -2.10 -14.32 -15.35
CA ASN A 427 -1.48 -15.64 -15.46
C ASN A 427 0.07 -15.59 -15.38
N LEU A 428 0.59 -14.92 -14.35
CA LEU A 428 2.02 -14.72 -14.17
C LEU A 428 2.68 -16.04 -13.71
N PRO A 429 3.62 -16.64 -14.46
CA PRO A 429 4.24 -17.93 -14.11
C PRO A 429 5.21 -17.86 -12.92
N SER A 430 5.40 -16.68 -12.32
CA SER A 430 6.25 -16.52 -11.14
C SER A 430 5.50 -16.94 -9.87
N ASN A 431 6.15 -17.75 -9.02
CA ASN A 431 5.73 -18.04 -7.66
C ASN A 431 5.23 -16.78 -6.93
N PHE A 432 4.29 -16.95 -6.00
CA PHE A 432 3.89 -15.94 -5.02
C PHE A 432 5.11 -15.23 -4.39
N LEU A 433 4.94 -13.95 -4.05
CA LEU A 433 6.02 -13.10 -3.54
C LEU A 433 6.52 -13.59 -2.18
N THR A 434 5.61 -14.08 -1.34
CA THR A 434 5.84 -14.56 0.02
C THR A 434 4.88 -15.71 0.35
N HIS A 435 4.89 -16.23 1.58
CA HIS A 435 3.84 -17.14 2.05
C HIS A 435 2.50 -16.44 2.31
N ARG A 436 2.46 -15.10 2.41
CA ARG A 436 1.24 -14.33 2.67
C ARG A 436 0.37 -14.24 1.42
N ASP A 437 0.89 -13.82 0.26
CA ASP A 437 0.09 -13.81 -0.99
C ASP A 437 -0.20 -15.23 -1.53
N ALA A 438 0.57 -16.25 -1.11
CA ALA A 438 0.23 -17.66 -1.33
C ALA A 438 -0.94 -18.18 -0.48
N TRP A 439 -1.30 -17.46 0.60
CA TRP A 439 -2.38 -17.81 1.53
C TRP A 439 -3.57 -16.86 1.45
N ALA A 440 -3.36 -15.60 1.04
CA ALA A 440 -4.39 -14.58 0.98
C ALA A 440 -5.55 -14.98 0.06
N GLY A 441 -6.75 -14.52 0.41
CA GLY A 441 -7.92 -14.63 -0.45
C GLY A 441 -7.66 -13.98 -1.81
N THR A 442 -8.16 -14.59 -2.88
CA THR A 442 -8.12 -13.96 -4.21
C THR A 442 -9.53 -13.66 -4.71
N PHE A 443 -9.65 -12.63 -5.53
CA PHE A 443 -10.94 -12.01 -5.87
C PHE A 443 -11.23 -11.97 -7.38
N GLU A 444 -10.51 -12.75 -8.20
CA GLU A 444 -10.75 -12.83 -9.64
C GLU A 444 -12.16 -13.30 -10.00
N GLU A 445 -12.83 -14.04 -9.10
CA GLU A 445 -14.20 -14.52 -9.27
C GLU A 445 -15.24 -13.38 -9.25
N VAL A 446 -14.93 -12.22 -8.65
CA VAL A 446 -15.86 -11.07 -8.54
C VAL A 446 -16.30 -10.52 -9.91
N VAL A 447 -15.47 -10.70 -10.94
CA VAL A 447 -15.73 -10.33 -12.34
C VAL A 447 -16.08 -11.54 -13.22
N GLY A 448 -16.16 -12.74 -12.65
CA GLY A 448 -16.35 -14.00 -13.39
C GLY A 448 -17.82 -14.41 -13.62
N ASN A 449 -18.76 -13.82 -12.87
CA ASN A 449 -20.17 -14.25 -12.87
C ASN A 449 -20.97 -13.80 -14.10
N ARG A 450 -20.45 -12.90 -14.92
CA ARG A 450 -21.16 -12.29 -16.05
C ARG A 450 -20.59 -12.70 -17.40
N THR A 451 -21.48 -12.99 -18.36
CA THR A 451 -21.12 -13.25 -19.76
C THR A 451 -20.98 -11.98 -20.61
N SER A 452 -21.46 -10.83 -20.11
CA SER A 452 -21.32 -9.53 -20.76
C SER A 452 -21.23 -8.40 -19.74
N PRO A 453 -20.51 -7.30 -20.05
CA PRO A 453 -20.43 -6.14 -19.15
C PRO A 453 -21.82 -5.51 -19.01
N ARG A 454 -22.06 -4.89 -17.86
CA ARG A 454 -23.25 -4.07 -17.59
C ARG A 454 -23.20 -2.79 -18.40
N THR A 455 -24.37 -2.42 -18.93
CA THR A 455 -24.60 -1.15 -19.66
C THR A 455 -25.23 -0.08 -18.77
N ASP A 456 -25.53 -0.39 -17.51
CA ASP A 456 -26.26 0.46 -16.55
C ASP A 456 -25.38 1.01 -15.41
N CYS A 457 -24.06 0.96 -15.60
CA CYS A 457 -23.07 1.55 -14.70
C CYS A 457 -23.16 3.08 -14.74
N PRO A 458 -23.27 3.77 -13.58
CA PRO A 458 -23.39 5.23 -13.53
C PRO A 458 -22.31 5.94 -14.35
N GLU A 459 -22.67 6.96 -15.11
CA GLU A 459 -21.71 7.77 -15.87
C GLU A 459 -20.97 8.77 -14.97
N THR A 460 -21.67 9.29 -13.98
CA THR A 460 -21.16 10.18 -12.93
C THR A 460 -21.54 9.67 -11.54
N LEU A 461 -20.81 10.11 -10.52
CA LEU A 461 -21.15 9.90 -9.11
C LEU A 461 -21.73 11.20 -8.50
N PRO A 462 -22.37 11.16 -7.32
CA PRO A 462 -22.89 12.36 -6.66
C PRO A 462 -21.82 13.43 -6.41
N ASP A 463 -22.24 14.68 -6.27
CA ASP A 463 -21.37 15.75 -5.79
C ASP A 463 -21.17 15.67 -4.27
N VAL A 464 -20.05 16.26 -3.81
CA VAL A 464 -19.57 16.10 -2.45
C VAL A 464 -19.35 17.47 -1.81
N VAL A 465 -20.15 17.77 -0.79
CA VAL A 465 -20.00 18.97 0.04
C VAL A 465 -18.81 18.79 0.99
N PRO A 466 -17.94 19.79 1.21
CA PRO A 466 -16.92 19.74 2.26
C PRO A 466 -17.53 19.42 3.64
N LEU A 467 -16.90 18.55 4.41
CA LEU A 467 -17.30 18.27 5.81
C LEU A 467 -16.52 19.17 6.79
N ARG A 468 -15.39 19.75 6.36
CA ARG A 468 -14.59 20.68 7.17
C ARG A 468 -15.04 22.13 6.95
N ASN A 469 -15.33 22.83 8.04
CA ASN A 469 -15.74 24.25 8.05
C ASN A 469 -14.55 25.25 8.04
N THR A 470 -13.32 24.77 8.04
CA THR A 470 -12.07 25.56 8.09
C THR A 470 -11.20 25.36 6.85
N GLU A 471 -10.28 26.30 6.62
CA GLU A 471 -9.22 26.14 5.62
C GLU A 471 -8.24 25.01 5.98
N ALA A 472 -7.40 24.66 5.00
CA ALA A 472 -6.31 23.70 5.16
C ALA A 472 -5.22 24.19 6.12
N LYS A 473 -4.70 23.28 6.95
CA LYS A 473 -3.71 23.59 8.00
C LYS A 473 -2.27 23.54 7.47
N GLU A 474 -1.98 24.29 6.41
CA GLU A 474 -0.70 24.22 5.69
C GLU A 474 0.52 24.68 6.51
N GLU A 475 0.31 25.49 7.55
CA GLU A 475 1.34 25.92 8.50
C GLU A 475 1.40 25.02 9.76
N GLY A 476 0.68 23.90 9.76
CA GLY A 476 0.62 22.93 10.86
C GLY A 476 1.81 21.97 10.93
N THR A 477 1.84 21.15 11.99
CA THR A 477 2.80 20.06 12.16
C THR A 477 2.51 18.89 11.24
N LEU A 478 3.51 18.07 10.95
CA LEU A 478 3.37 16.89 10.09
C LEU A 478 2.72 15.71 10.83
N SER A 479 1.92 14.89 10.13
CA SER A 479 1.54 13.55 10.60
C SER A 479 2.76 12.59 10.64
N GLU A 480 2.59 11.41 11.25
CA GLU A 480 3.64 10.37 11.22
C GLU A 480 3.98 10.00 9.78
N PHE A 481 2.97 9.76 8.94
CA PHE A 481 3.20 9.39 7.55
C PHE A 481 3.79 10.51 6.69
N GLN A 482 3.33 11.76 6.84
CA GLN A 482 3.97 12.92 6.20
C GLN A 482 5.45 13.03 6.60
N THR A 483 5.79 12.75 7.86
CA THR A 483 7.16 12.70 8.36
C THR A 483 7.98 11.59 7.71
N GLU A 484 7.42 10.39 7.50
CA GLU A 484 8.06 9.31 6.75
C GLU A 484 8.33 9.69 5.28
N VAL A 485 7.35 10.34 4.63
CA VAL A 485 7.44 10.82 3.25
C VAL A 485 8.54 11.88 3.10
N VAL A 486 8.68 12.80 4.05
CA VAL A 486 9.80 13.78 4.09
C VAL A 486 11.15 13.07 4.25
N GLN A 487 11.24 12.05 5.10
CA GLN A 487 12.47 11.26 5.24
C GLN A 487 12.79 10.50 3.94
N LEU A 488 11.80 9.92 3.24
CA LEU A 488 12.00 9.30 1.93
C LEU A 488 12.53 10.30 0.90
N ALA A 489 11.90 11.48 0.80
CA ALA A 489 12.36 12.56 -0.07
C ALA A 489 13.83 12.93 0.21
N GLY A 490 14.23 12.96 1.48
CA GLY A 490 15.61 13.20 1.89
C GLY A 490 16.62 12.15 1.48
N VAL A 491 16.23 10.88 1.55
CA VAL A 491 17.03 9.78 1.00
C VAL A 491 17.20 9.93 -0.50
N LEU A 492 16.10 10.19 -1.22
CA LEU A 492 16.10 10.42 -2.68
C LEU A 492 16.89 11.68 -3.09
N ASN A 493 17.01 12.68 -2.21
CA ASN A 493 17.80 13.89 -2.46
C ASN A 493 19.29 13.76 -2.10
N GLY A 494 19.70 12.67 -1.44
CA GLY A 494 21.07 12.49 -0.96
C GLY A 494 21.40 13.21 0.35
N ASP A 495 20.41 13.81 1.01
CA ASP A 495 20.62 14.58 2.23
C ASP A 495 20.74 13.67 3.47
N HIS A 496 20.32 12.40 3.36
CA HIS A 496 20.42 11.39 4.42
C HIS A 496 21.85 11.08 4.93
N PHE A 497 22.88 11.54 4.21
CA PHE A 497 24.28 11.49 4.66
C PHE A 497 24.66 12.61 5.65
N LEU A 498 23.80 13.61 5.86
CA LEU A 498 24.00 14.65 6.87
C LEU A 498 23.62 14.10 8.26
N SER A 499 24.48 14.32 9.26
CA SER A 499 24.35 13.71 10.59
C SER A 499 23.08 14.09 11.37
N SER A 500 22.43 15.21 11.02
CA SER A 500 21.15 15.65 11.61
C SER A 500 19.92 15.24 10.80
N PHE A 501 20.10 14.70 9.59
CA PHE A 501 19.02 14.52 8.62
C PHE A 501 17.83 13.66 9.13
N PRO A 502 18.06 12.48 9.75
CA PRO A 502 16.96 11.59 10.07
C PRO A 502 16.09 12.06 11.23
N ASP A 503 16.55 13.01 12.06
CA ASP A 503 15.89 13.39 13.30
C ASP A 503 15.33 14.83 13.31
N GLU A 504 15.88 15.74 12.50
CA GLU A 504 15.52 17.16 12.58
C GLU A 504 14.52 17.66 11.54
N ILE A 505 14.59 17.22 10.27
CA ILE A 505 13.87 17.92 9.19
C ILE A 505 12.36 17.72 9.26
N GLY A 506 11.89 16.48 9.43
CA GLY A 506 10.44 16.22 9.63
C GLY A 506 9.85 16.90 10.87
N LYS A 507 10.67 17.28 11.85
CA LYS A 507 10.24 17.99 13.07
C LYS A 507 10.32 19.52 12.97
N LYS A 508 10.98 20.05 11.94
CA LYS A 508 11.20 21.50 11.74
C LYS A 508 10.36 22.08 10.59
N LEU A 509 9.95 21.26 9.63
CA LEU A 509 9.11 21.70 8.52
C LEU A 509 7.62 21.67 8.91
N ASN A 510 6.87 22.69 8.50
CA ASN A 510 5.41 22.63 8.45
C ASN A 510 4.92 21.89 7.19
N VAL A 511 3.62 21.60 7.11
CA VAL A 511 2.97 20.85 6.00
C VAL A 511 3.35 21.42 4.62
N LYS A 512 3.35 22.74 4.46
CA LYS A 512 3.69 23.44 3.21
C LYS A 512 5.15 23.33 2.83
N GLN A 513 6.06 23.62 3.77
CA GLN A 513 7.50 23.48 3.55
C GLN A 513 7.89 22.02 3.24
N ALA A 514 7.24 21.06 3.91
CA ALA A 514 7.40 19.64 3.66
C ALA A 514 6.94 19.23 2.26
N HIS A 515 5.78 19.71 1.80
CA HIS A 515 5.31 19.51 0.43
C HIS A 515 6.34 19.99 -0.60
N ASP A 516 6.81 21.23 -0.48
CA ASP A 516 7.75 21.83 -1.44
C ASP A 516 9.10 21.10 -1.44
N TYR A 517 9.59 20.70 -0.25
CA TYR A 517 10.78 19.87 -0.13
C TYR A 517 10.63 18.52 -0.84
N VAL A 518 9.53 17.80 -0.56
CA VAL A 518 9.23 16.48 -1.13
C VAL A 518 9.10 16.53 -2.65
N LYS A 519 8.30 17.47 -3.16
CA LYS A 519 8.09 17.70 -4.60
C LYS A 519 9.40 18.06 -5.30
N GLY A 520 10.22 18.90 -4.68
CA GLY A 520 11.55 19.25 -5.17
C GLY A 520 12.49 18.05 -5.24
N ALA A 521 12.56 17.25 -4.18
CA ALA A 521 13.41 16.06 -4.10
C ALA A 521 13.03 14.99 -5.14
N VAL A 522 11.74 14.63 -5.23
CA VAL A 522 11.23 13.67 -6.22
C VAL A 522 11.53 14.13 -7.65
N THR A 523 11.33 15.42 -7.93
CA THR A 523 11.64 16.02 -9.24
C THR A 523 13.13 15.93 -9.56
N ARG A 524 14.02 16.22 -8.60
CA ARG A 524 15.48 16.12 -8.78
C ARG A 524 15.92 14.68 -9.00
N PHE A 525 15.43 13.72 -8.20
CA PHE A 525 15.72 12.29 -8.33
C PHE A 525 15.30 11.74 -9.70
N LEU A 526 14.05 11.99 -10.13
CA LEU A 526 13.55 11.52 -11.42
C LEU A 526 14.28 12.17 -12.61
N ARG A 527 14.68 13.45 -12.50
CA ARG A 527 15.49 14.13 -13.52
C ARG A 527 16.89 13.54 -13.62
N ALA A 528 17.60 13.42 -12.49
CA ALA A 528 18.96 12.86 -12.47
C ALA A 528 18.98 11.42 -13.01
N SER A 529 17.95 10.64 -12.68
CA SER A 529 17.77 9.27 -13.20
C SER A 529 17.54 9.22 -14.71
N LYS A 530 16.76 10.15 -15.28
CA LYS A 530 16.59 10.26 -16.74
C LYS A 530 17.88 10.67 -17.45
N GLU A 531 18.68 11.55 -16.85
CA GLU A 531 19.99 11.91 -17.41
C GLU A 531 21.00 10.76 -17.30
N ALA A 532 21.00 9.99 -16.21
CA ALA A 532 21.84 8.79 -16.08
C ALA A 532 21.55 7.76 -17.19
N ILE A 533 20.27 7.52 -17.52
CA ILE A 533 19.88 6.64 -18.63
C ILE A 533 20.40 7.18 -19.98
N LYS A 534 20.27 8.48 -20.26
CA LYS A 534 20.82 9.10 -21.48
C LYS A 534 22.35 8.99 -21.58
N LEU A 535 23.04 8.97 -20.45
CA LEU A 535 24.49 8.78 -20.36
C LEU A 535 24.93 7.30 -20.43
N GLY A 536 23.99 6.37 -20.64
CA GLY A 536 24.28 4.94 -20.80
C GLY A 536 24.50 4.18 -19.48
N ALA A 537 24.00 4.69 -18.35
CA ALA A 537 24.01 3.95 -17.10
C ALA A 537 23.11 2.69 -17.17
N ASP A 538 23.58 1.58 -16.59
CA ASP A 538 22.87 0.30 -16.61
C ASP A 538 21.49 0.40 -15.93
N GLU A 539 20.47 -0.21 -16.52
CA GLU A 539 19.07 -0.08 -16.08
C GLU A 539 18.81 -0.65 -14.67
N SER A 540 19.68 -1.51 -14.13
CA SER A 540 19.59 -2.03 -12.76
C SER A 540 20.15 -1.07 -11.70
N THR A 541 20.84 -0.01 -12.13
CA THR A 541 21.44 1.03 -11.28
C THR A 541 20.37 1.82 -10.52
N ILE A 542 20.73 2.32 -9.33
CA ILE A 542 19.97 3.33 -8.59
C ILE A 542 20.84 4.59 -8.56
N VAL A 543 20.29 5.76 -8.88
CA VAL A 543 21.04 7.02 -8.77
C VAL A 543 21.25 7.37 -7.30
N ASP A 544 22.52 7.44 -6.91
CA ASP A 544 22.93 8.01 -5.63
C ASP A 544 23.12 9.52 -5.78
N MET A 545 22.23 10.27 -5.15
CA MET A 545 22.27 11.73 -5.16
C MET A 545 23.25 12.22 -4.09
N ARG A 546 24.02 13.26 -4.39
CA ARG A 546 24.82 13.96 -3.38
C ARG A 546 24.06 15.19 -2.89
N SER A 547 23.98 15.37 -1.57
CA SER A 547 23.39 16.57 -0.96
C SER A 547 23.99 17.85 -1.56
N SER A 548 23.14 18.78 -1.98
CA SER A 548 23.59 20.06 -2.52
C SER A 548 23.92 21.06 -1.40
N LEU A 549 24.98 21.85 -1.56
CA LEU A 549 25.32 22.91 -0.59
C LEU A 549 24.20 23.97 -0.46
N THR A 550 23.37 24.14 -1.50
CA THR A 550 22.21 25.06 -1.51
C THR A 550 21.08 24.64 -0.58
N THR A 551 20.97 23.37 -0.20
CA THR A 551 19.96 22.90 0.77
C THR A 551 20.22 23.40 2.19
N ARG A 552 21.40 24.01 2.46
CA ARG A 552 21.72 24.62 3.76
C ARG A 552 21.00 25.95 4.01
N SER A 553 20.79 26.79 2.99
CA SER A 553 20.28 28.16 3.22
C SER A 553 18.76 28.20 3.45
N SER A 554 18.02 27.16 3.06
CA SER A 554 16.56 27.08 3.23
C SER A 554 16.10 26.45 4.55
N ILE A 555 17.04 26.04 5.42
CA ILE A 555 16.76 25.38 6.72
C ILE A 555 17.23 26.26 7.91
N GLN A 556 17.82 27.42 7.64
CA GLN A 556 18.34 28.36 8.66
C GLN A 556 17.51 29.66 8.82
N HIS A 557 16.26 29.66 8.34
CA HIS A 557 15.32 30.79 8.47
C HIS A 557 13.96 30.31 8.96
#